data_AF-A0A7K4F2N4-F1
#
_entry.id   AF-A0A7K4F2N4-F1
#
_cell.length_a   1.000
_cell.length_b   1.000
_cell.length_c   1.000
_cell.angle_alpha   90.00
_cell.angle_beta   90.00
_cell.angle_gamma   90.00
#
_symmetry.space_group_name_H-M   'P 1'
#
loop_
_entity.id
_entity.type
_entity.pdbx_description
1 polymer ?
#
loop_
_entity_poly.entity_id
_entity_poly.type
_entity_poly.pdbx_seq_one_letter_code
_entity_poly.pdbx_strand_id
1 'polypeptide(L)'
;MTENNLKIRGARHHNLKNLDVDIPKNKLVVISGLSGSGKSTLAFDTIYAEGQRRYVESLSAYARQFLEMMDKPDVDSIEGLSPAISIQQKTTSKNPRSTVGTTTEIYDYMRLLYARIGIPYCTNCGRKISTQSIETICDSVIKDFSGKKILVLSPIIQRKKGTYEKLFEQIKKDGYSRIRLNGEILSLDSEIPPLDRQKWHNIEIVVDRITTDKSERSRLFEAIQTAIKTSKGDVMIETDKTEKIFSQNNACPYCGLTIGELEP
;
A
#
# COMPACT_ATOMS: atom_id res chain seq x y z
N MET A 1 -30.13 37.09 19.41
CA MET A 1 -29.22 36.18 18.69
C MET A 1 -30.08 35.37 17.74
N THR A 2 -29.86 35.47 16.43
CA THR A 2 -30.64 34.75 15.42
C THR A 2 -30.44 33.24 15.63
N GLU A 3 -31.53 32.52 15.94
CA GLU A 3 -31.46 31.08 16.16
C GLU A 3 -30.98 30.37 14.89
N ASN A 4 -29.80 29.75 14.97
CA ASN A 4 -29.20 29.00 13.87
C ASN A 4 -29.89 27.63 13.77
N ASN A 5 -31.07 27.60 13.15
CA ASN A 5 -31.87 26.39 12.95
C ASN A 5 -31.61 25.78 11.57
N LEU A 6 -31.75 24.45 11.47
CA LEU A 6 -31.95 23.74 10.21
C LEU A 6 -33.44 23.87 9.87
N LYS A 7 -33.76 24.58 8.78
CA LYS A 7 -35.13 24.82 8.36
C LYS A 7 -35.46 23.92 7.18
N ILE A 8 -36.52 23.14 7.32
CA ILE A 8 -37.03 22.24 6.28
C ILE A 8 -38.42 22.75 5.91
N ARG A 9 -38.65 22.97 4.62
CA ARG A 9 -39.94 23.43 4.09
C ARG A 9 -40.47 22.51 3.02
N GLY A 10 -41.73 22.15 3.13
CA GLY A 10 -42.48 21.35 2.16
C GLY A 10 -41.91 19.96 1.93
N ALA A 11 -41.46 19.26 2.97
CA ALA A 11 -40.97 17.89 2.80
C ALA A 11 -42.12 16.92 2.48
N ARG A 12 -42.03 16.24 1.34
CA ARG A 12 -43.07 15.35 0.77
C ARG A 12 -42.57 13.98 0.36
N HIS A 13 -41.27 13.71 0.54
CA HIS A 13 -40.70 12.41 0.18
C HIS A 13 -41.42 11.26 0.91
N HIS A 14 -41.68 10.16 0.19
CA HIS A 14 -42.49 9.02 0.61
C HIS A 14 -43.84 9.39 1.26
N ASN A 15 -43.95 9.29 2.59
CA ASN A 15 -45.20 9.47 3.33
C ASN A 15 -45.28 10.79 4.11
N LEU A 16 -44.31 11.69 3.90
CA LEU A 16 -44.33 13.03 4.48
C LEU A 16 -45.43 13.87 3.81
N LYS A 17 -46.21 14.58 4.62
CA LYS A 17 -47.39 15.34 4.16
C LYS A 17 -47.12 16.84 4.12
N ASN A 18 -46.21 17.26 3.23
CA ASN A 18 -45.81 18.67 3.08
C ASN A 18 -45.36 19.28 4.42
N LEU A 19 -44.42 18.61 5.08
CA LEU A 19 -43.99 18.94 6.44
C LEU A 19 -43.02 20.13 6.44
N ASP A 20 -43.33 21.13 7.27
CA ASP A 20 -42.41 22.20 7.65
C ASP A 20 -41.89 21.95 9.07
N VAL A 21 -40.57 21.98 9.26
CA VAL A 21 -39.96 21.81 10.58
C VAL A 21 -38.68 22.61 10.72
N ASP A 22 -38.49 23.19 11.91
CA ASP A 22 -37.25 23.86 12.33
C ASP A 22 -36.56 23.02 13.39
N ILE A 23 -35.34 22.58 13.09
CA ILE A 23 -34.52 21.75 13.97
C ILE A 23 -33.38 22.60 14.54
N PRO A 24 -33.22 22.72 15.86
CA PRO A 24 -32.14 23.51 16.44
C PRO A 24 -30.78 22.84 16.16
N LYS A 25 -29.81 23.60 15.65
CA LYS A 25 -28.46 23.08 15.43
C LYS A 25 -27.66 22.98 16.72
N ASN A 26 -26.58 22.20 16.66
CA ASN A 26 -25.63 22.00 17.75
C ASN A 26 -26.29 21.44 19.02
N LYS A 27 -27.38 20.68 18.84
CA LYS A 27 -28.10 19.98 19.90
C LYS A 27 -28.27 18.52 19.51
N LEU A 28 -28.38 17.67 20.52
CA LEU A 28 -28.84 16.30 20.34
C LEU A 28 -30.35 16.33 20.11
N VAL A 29 -30.78 16.11 18.88
CA VAL A 29 -32.20 16.09 18.49
C VAL A 29 -32.65 14.65 18.30
N VAL A 30 -33.77 14.29 18.94
CA VAL A 30 -34.36 12.96 18.85
C VAL A 30 -35.68 13.05 18.09
N ILE A 31 -35.80 12.30 16.99
CA ILE A 31 -37.06 12.16 16.24
C ILE A 31 -37.76 10.89 16.71
N SER A 32 -38.95 11.02 17.30
CA SER A 32 -39.73 9.92 17.86
C SER A 32 -41.13 9.85 17.25
N GLY A 33 -41.80 8.70 17.41
CA GLY A 33 -43.13 8.42 16.84
C GLY A 33 -43.33 6.96 16.44
N LEU A 34 -44.57 6.59 16.16
CA LEU A 34 -44.99 5.22 15.80
C LEU A 34 -44.25 4.67 14.58
N SER A 35 -44.10 3.34 14.47
CA SER A 35 -43.53 2.73 13.26
C SER A 35 -44.29 3.19 12.02
N GLY A 36 -43.57 3.50 10.94
CA GLY A 36 -44.16 4.05 9.71
C GLY A 36 -44.58 5.52 9.77
N SER A 37 -44.34 6.26 10.86
CA SER A 37 -44.72 7.68 10.95
C SER A 37 -43.88 8.67 10.11
N GLY A 38 -42.95 8.18 9.28
CA GLY A 38 -42.09 9.02 8.43
C GLY A 38 -40.78 9.51 9.10
N LYS A 39 -40.41 8.97 10.27
CA LYS A 39 -39.15 9.37 10.97
C LYS A 39 -37.90 9.12 10.13
N SER A 40 -37.77 7.89 9.61
CA SER A 40 -36.63 7.50 8.77
C SER A 40 -36.62 8.27 7.46
N THR A 41 -37.81 8.52 6.90
CA THR A 41 -37.98 9.32 5.68
C THR A 41 -37.49 10.76 5.87
N LEU A 42 -37.85 11.40 6.99
CA LEU A 42 -37.36 12.73 7.30
C LEU A 42 -35.85 12.72 7.58
N ALA A 43 -35.37 11.81 8.43
CA ALA A 43 -33.97 11.78 8.88
C ALA A 43 -32.98 11.34 7.78
N PHE A 44 -33.26 10.23 7.12
CA PHE A 44 -32.34 9.58 6.18
C PHE A 44 -32.64 9.95 4.74
N ASP A 45 -33.88 9.78 4.30
CA ASP A 45 -34.24 9.93 2.89
C ASP A 45 -34.38 11.40 2.48
N THR A 46 -34.54 12.32 3.45
CA THR A 46 -34.64 13.77 3.21
C THR A 46 -33.39 14.52 3.69
N ILE A 47 -33.15 14.59 5.01
CA ILE A 47 -32.07 15.41 5.59
C ILE A 47 -30.68 14.87 5.20
N TYR A 48 -30.43 13.58 5.45
CA TYR A 48 -29.14 12.98 5.14
C TYR A 48 -28.89 12.91 3.62
N ALA A 49 -29.89 12.50 2.84
CA ALA A 49 -29.78 12.43 1.39
C ALA A 49 -29.40 13.80 0.78
N GLU A 50 -30.10 14.87 1.18
CA GLU A 50 -29.78 16.23 0.71
C GLU A 50 -28.41 16.71 1.23
N GLY A 51 -28.04 16.33 2.45
CA GLY A 51 -26.75 16.70 3.06
C GLY A 51 -25.57 16.03 2.34
N GLN A 52 -25.71 14.76 2.00
CA GLN A 52 -24.74 14.02 1.19
C GLN A 52 -24.67 14.59 -0.23
N ARG A 53 -25.82 14.84 -0.87
CA ARG A 53 -25.90 15.40 -2.23
C ARG A 53 -25.15 16.72 -2.34
N ARG A 54 -25.47 17.70 -1.47
CA ARG A 54 -24.81 19.01 -1.45
C ARG A 54 -23.31 18.92 -1.14
N TYR A 55 -22.89 17.99 -0.29
CA TYR A 55 -21.47 17.80 0.00
C TYR A 55 -20.72 17.26 -1.22
N VAL A 56 -21.25 16.24 -1.89
CA VAL A 56 -20.63 15.67 -3.10
C VAL A 56 -20.66 16.67 -4.26
N GLU A 57 -21.67 17.54 -4.36
CA GLU A 57 -21.73 18.62 -5.37
C GLU A 57 -20.57 19.62 -5.22
N SER A 58 -20.04 19.77 -4.00
CA SER A 58 -18.88 20.62 -3.73
C SER A 58 -17.53 19.98 -4.08
N LEU A 59 -17.51 18.68 -4.42
CA LEU A 59 -16.31 17.96 -4.84
C LEU A 59 -15.99 18.26 -6.33
N SER A 60 -15.22 17.38 -6.98
CA SER A 60 -14.75 17.58 -8.35
C SER A 60 -15.90 17.71 -9.36
N ALA A 61 -15.66 18.42 -10.47
CA ALA A 61 -16.63 18.52 -11.57
C ALA A 61 -17.04 17.15 -12.14
N TYR A 62 -16.14 16.17 -12.07
CA TYR A 62 -16.42 14.78 -12.43
C TYR A 62 -17.36 14.09 -11.44
N ALA A 63 -17.22 14.33 -10.13
CA ALA A 63 -18.11 13.77 -9.12
C ALA A 63 -19.57 14.23 -9.30
N ARG A 64 -19.78 15.44 -9.83
CA ARG A 64 -21.13 15.96 -10.15
C ARG A 64 -21.86 15.14 -11.21
N GLN A 65 -21.14 14.54 -12.17
CA GLN A 65 -21.77 13.69 -13.20
C GLN A 65 -22.42 12.44 -12.59
N PHE A 66 -21.93 11.95 -11.45
CA PHE A 66 -22.51 10.81 -10.75
C PHE A 66 -23.67 11.19 -9.80
N LEU A 67 -23.85 12.48 -9.53
CA LEU A 67 -24.92 12.97 -8.66
C LEU A 67 -26.26 13.10 -9.38
N GLU A 68 -26.26 13.34 -10.69
CA GLU A 68 -27.48 13.35 -11.50
C GLU A 68 -28.21 12.00 -11.50
N MET A 69 -27.52 10.92 -11.10
CA MET A 69 -28.11 9.59 -10.90
C MET A 69 -28.74 9.39 -9.51
N MET A 70 -28.49 10.28 -8.54
CA MET A 70 -29.05 10.15 -7.19
C MET A 70 -30.43 10.81 -7.14
N ASP A 71 -31.42 10.07 -6.63
CA ASP A 71 -32.78 10.58 -6.47
C ASP A 71 -32.78 11.78 -5.51
N LYS A 72 -33.32 12.92 -5.97
CA LYS A 72 -33.37 14.14 -5.17
C LYS A 72 -34.60 14.06 -4.26
N PRO A 73 -34.47 14.28 -2.94
CA PRO A 73 -35.62 14.27 -2.07
C PRO A 73 -36.65 15.33 -2.46
N ASP A 74 -37.93 14.99 -2.39
CA ASP A 74 -39.02 15.91 -2.66
C ASP A 74 -39.23 16.83 -1.44
N VAL A 75 -38.66 18.03 -1.55
CA VAL A 75 -38.68 19.10 -0.54
C VAL A 75 -38.57 20.45 -1.24
N ASP A 76 -39.28 21.47 -0.76
CA ASP A 76 -39.23 22.80 -1.37
C ASP A 76 -37.91 23.50 -1.07
N SER A 77 -37.52 23.53 0.21
CA SER A 77 -36.23 24.06 0.61
C SER A 77 -35.70 23.43 1.89
N ILE A 78 -34.38 23.31 1.96
CA ILE A 78 -33.66 23.01 3.19
C ILE A 78 -32.56 24.05 3.37
N GLU A 79 -32.64 24.84 4.44
CA GLU A 79 -31.70 25.89 4.78
C GLU A 79 -30.90 25.54 6.02
N GLY A 80 -29.62 25.92 6.01
CA GLY A 80 -28.73 25.63 7.13
C GLY A 80 -28.28 24.17 7.23
N LEU A 81 -28.37 23.38 6.17
CA LEU A 81 -27.91 21.99 6.19
C LEU A 81 -26.38 21.90 6.26
N SER A 82 -25.86 21.12 7.21
CA SER A 82 -24.44 20.76 7.30
C SER A 82 -24.16 19.48 6.49
N PRO A 83 -22.89 19.20 6.11
CA PRO A 83 -22.51 17.89 5.62
C PRO A 83 -22.99 16.79 6.58
N ALA A 84 -23.73 15.82 6.06
CA ALA A 84 -24.41 14.82 6.86
C ALA A 84 -23.69 13.46 6.78
N ILE A 85 -23.62 12.77 7.92
CA ILE A 85 -23.10 11.40 8.02
C ILE A 85 -24.22 10.53 8.58
N SER A 86 -24.48 9.40 7.92
CA SER A 86 -25.46 8.42 8.38
C SER A 86 -24.75 7.28 9.11
N ILE A 87 -25.20 7.01 10.33
CA ILE A 87 -24.76 5.84 11.12
C ILE A 87 -25.98 4.95 11.28
N GLN A 88 -26.01 3.84 10.53
CA GLN A 88 -27.10 2.88 10.50
C GLN A 88 -26.60 1.48 10.83
N GLN A 89 -27.49 0.65 11.38
CA GLN A 89 -27.26 -0.80 11.49
C GLN A 89 -27.53 -1.49 10.14
N LYS A 90 -26.90 -1.02 9.05
CA LYS A 90 -26.87 -1.76 7.79
C LYS A 90 -25.77 -2.82 7.90
N THR A 91 -26.07 -4.05 7.48
CA THR A 91 -25.07 -5.12 7.46
C THR A 91 -23.90 -4.69 6.59
N THR A 92 -22.74 -4.48 7.20
CA THR A 92 -21.48 -4.26 6.49
C THR A 92 -21.16 -5.47 5.63
N SER A 93 -20.47 -5.25 4.50
CA SER A 93 -20.04 -6.26 3.55
C SER A 93 -19.50 -7.52 4.25
N LYS A 94 -20.03 -8.70 3.89
CA LYS A 94 -19.61 -10.01 4.44
C LYS A 94 -18.31 -10.50 3.76
N ASN A 95 -17.32 -9.64 3.59
CA ASN A 95 -16.05 -10.05 3.03
C ASN A 95 -15.30 -10.87 4.10
N PRO A 96 -14.98 -12.15 3.86
CA PRO A 96 -14.32 -13.00 4.84
C PRO A 96 -12.90 -12.52 5.21
N ARG A 97 -12.30 -11.62 4.42
CA ARG A 97 -11.01 -10.99 4.74
C ARG A 97 -11.13 -9.73 5.59
N SER A 98 -12.35 -9.23 5.82
CA SER A 98 -12.59 -8.07 6.67
C SER A 98 -12.69 -8.50 8.13
N THR A 99 -11.93 -7.83 8.98
CA THR A 99 -11.93 -8.02 10.43
C THR A 99 -12.25 -6.70 11.13
N VAL A 100 -12.50 -6.74 12.44
CA VAL A 100 -12.65 -5.51 13.25
C VAL A 100 -11.41 -4.61 13.10
N GLY A 101 -10.22 -5.19 13.06
CA GLY A 101 -8.96 -4.45 12.92
C GLY A 101 -8.84 -3.73 11.57
N THR A 102 -9.33 -4.32 10.47
CA THR A 102 -9.32 -3.65 9.15
C THR A 102 -10.42 -2.60 9.03
N THR A 103 -11.60 -2.82 9.65
CA THR A 103 -12.71 -1.85 9.60
C THR A 103 -12.43 -0.60 10.45
N THR A 104 -11.68 -0.76 11.53
CA THR A 104 -11.29 0.35 12.42
C THR A 104 -9.92 0.94 12.08
N GLU A 105 -9.26 0.46 11.01
CA GLU A 105 -7.89 0.79 10.60
C GLU A 105 -6.80 0.50 11.67
N ILE A 106 -7.16 -0.05 12.83
CA ILE A 106 -6.22 -0.45 13.89
C ILE A 106 -5.15 -1.41 13.34
N TYR A 107 -5.53 -2.30 12.44
CA TYR A 107 -4.58 -3.23 11.81
C TYR A 107 -3.50 -2.50 10.99
N ASP A 108 -3.85 -1.40 10.32
CA ASP A 108 -2.88 -0.62 9.56
C ASP A 108 -1.90 0.12 10.47
N TYR A 109 -2.38 0.64 11.61
CA TYR A 109 -1.50 1.16 12.67
C TYR A 109 -0.59 0.07 13.24
N MET A 110 -1.10 -1.14 13.45
CA MET A 110 -0.29 -2.26 13.91
C MET A 110 0.80 -2.63 12.91
N ARG A 111 0.48 -2.69 11.61
CA ARG A 111 1.48 -2.94 10.55
C ARG A 111 2.60 -1.91 10.59
N LEU A 112 2.25 -0.64 10.72
CA LEU A 112 3.23 0.45 10.84
C LEU A 112 4.08 0.32 12.12
N LEU A 113 3.46 -0.04 13.25
CA LEU A 113 4.15 -0.27 14.52
C LEU A 113 5.20 -1.38 14.38
N TYR A 114 4.81 -2.55 13.86
CA TYR A 114 5.72 -3.67 13.67
C TYR A 114 6.80 -3.39 12.63
N ALA A 115 6.50 -2.64 11.57
CA ALA A 115 7.51 -2.24 10.59
C ALA A 115 8.57 -1.30 11.19
N ARG A 116 8.18 -0.40 12.10
CA ARG A 116 9.09 0.63 12.66
C ARG A 116 9.89 0.17 13.87
N ILE A 117 9.28 -0.57 14.78
CA ILE A 117 9.91 -0.96 16.05
C ILE A 117 9.86 -2.46 16.33
N GLY A 118 9.32 -3.25 15.39
CA GLY A 118 9.32 -4.70 15.51
C GLY A 118 10.74 -5.24 15.53
N ILE A 119 11.01 -6.11 16.51
CA ILE A 119 12.29 -6.81 16.58
C ILE A 119 12.09 -8.18 15.91
N PRO A 120 12.68 -8.41 14.73
CA PRO A 120 12.52 -9.67 14.04
C PRO A 120 13.31 -10.80 14.69
N TYR A 121 12.73 -12.01 14.66
CA TYR A 121 13.36 -13.23 15.14
C TYR A 121 13.37 -14.29 14.04
N CYS A 122 14.43 -15.10 14.02
CA CYS A 122 14.56 -16.19 13.09
C CYS A 122 13.58 -17.32 13.43
N THR A 123 12.80 -17.77 12.46
CA THR A 123 11.83 -18.86 12.62
C THR A 123 12.48 -20.23 12.83
N ASN A 124 13.72 -20.42 12.37
CA ASN A 124 14.41 -21.71 12.48
C ASN A 124 15.16 -21.87 13.81
N CYS A 125 15.76 -20.80 14.34
CA CYS A 125 16.60 -20.87 15.54
C CYS A 125 16.15 -19.97 16.71
N GLY A 126 15.08 -19.18 16.54
CA GLY A 126 14.51 -18.31 17.58
C GLY A 126 15.36 -17.10 17.98
N ARG A 127 16.51 -16.88 17.33
CA ARG A 127 17.42 -15.77 17.67
C ARG A 127 17.00 -14.48 16.99
N LYS A 128 17.31 -13.35 17.63
CA LYS A 128 17.11 -12.01 17.05
C LYS A 128 17.84 -11.92 15.71
N ILE A 129 17.13 -11.44 14.69
CA ILE A 129 17.72 -11.10 13.40
C ILE A 129 18.52 -9.82 13.57
N SER A 130 19.74 -9.82 13.03
CA SER A 130 20.70 -8.74 13.18
C SER A 130 21.46 -8.55 11.88
N THR A 131 22.52 -7.74 11.92
CA THR A 131 23.41 -7.62 10.78
C THR A 131 24.29 -8.86 10.62
N GLN A 132 24.71 -9.14 9.39
CA GLN A 132 25.72 -10.15 9.05
C GLN A 132 26.93 -9.50 8.38
N SER A 133 28.12 -10.07 8.57
CA SER A 133 29.31 -9.65 7.83
C SER A 133 29.27 -10.16 6.40
N ILE A 134 29.91 -9.44 5.49
CA ILE A 134 30.06 -9.85 4.08
C ILE A 134 30.75 -11.22 4.00
N GLU A 135 31.72 -11.49 4.87
CA GLU A 135 32.42 -12.78 4.96
C GLU A 135 31.44 -13.92 5.24
N THR A 136 30.50 -13.72 6.18
CA THR A 136 29.47 -14.70 6.54
C THR A 136 28.52 -14.96 5.37
N ILE A 137 28.19 -13.90 4.61
CA ILE A 137 27.39 -14.02 3.40
C ILE A 137 28.16 -14.83 2.34
N CYS A 138 29.44 -14.51 2.09
CA CYS A 138 30.29 -15.28 1.17
C CYS A 138 30.37 -16.76 1.56
N ASP A 139 30.57 -17.06 2.85
CA ASP A 139 30.61 -18.44 3.35
C ASP A 139 29.30 -19.18 3.12
N SER A 140 28.17 -18.49 3.36
CA SER A 140 26.84 -19.05 3.12
C SER A 140 26.59 -19.30 1.63
N VAL A 141 27.01 -18.38 0.76
CA VAL A 141 26.89 -18.54 -0.71
C VAL A 141 27.74 -19.70 -1.21
N ILE A 142 28.99 -19.82 -0.75
CA ILE A 142 29.86 -20.95 -1.14
C ILE A 142 29.27 -22.26 -0.65
N LYS A 143 28.72 -22.30 0.58
CA LYS A 143 28.10 -23.50 1.15
C LYS A 143 26.84 -23.93 0.37
N ASP A 144 25.97 -23.00 0.03
CA ASP A 144 24.68 -23.29 -0.61
C ASP A 144 24.82 -23.60 -2.11
N PHE A 145 25.83 -23.02 -2.77
CA PHE A 145 25.98 -23.08 -4.22
C PHE A 145 27.25 -23.78 -4.72
N SER A 146 28.08 -24.35 -3.84
CA SER A 146 29.37 -25.01 -4.18
C SER A 146 29.40 -25.70 -5.54
N GLY A 147 30.38 -25.31 -6.38
CA GLY A 147 30.58 -25.86 -7.73
C GLY A 147 29.55 -25.45 -8.79
N LYS A 148 28.63 -24.53 -8.51
CA LYS A 148 27.66 -24.00 -9.49
C LYS A 148 28.13 -22.67 -10.08
N LYS A 149 27.66 -22.38 -11.29
CA LYS A 149 27.74 -21.04 -11.87
C LYS A 149 26.62 -20.20 -11.29
N ILE A 150 26.97 -19.07 -10.69
CA ILE A 150 26.05 -18.15 -10.05
C ILE A 150 26.06 -16.80 -10.78
N LEU A 151 24.91 -16.13 -10.76
CA LEU A 151 24.77 -14.73 -11.14
C LEU A 151 24.62 -13.90 -9.85
N VAL A 152 25.51 -12.95 -9.64
CA VAL A 152 25.46 -12.03 -8.51
C VAL A 152 24.68 -10.79 -8.94
N LEU A 153 23.55 -10.59 -8.29
CA LEU A 153 22.58 -9.55 -8.60
C LEU A 153 22.45 -8.56 -7.43
N SER A 154 22.31 -7.28 -7.77
CA SER A 154 21.99 -6.21 -6.81
C SER A 154 20.55 -5.75 -7.01
N PRO A 155 19.61 -6.10 -6.12
CA PRO A 155 18.21 -5.73 -6.28
C PRO A 155 17.97 -4.28 -5.87
N ILE A 156 17.79 -3.38 -6.84
CA ILE A 156 17.58 -1.95 -6.57
C ILE A 156 16.09 -1.63 -6.40
N ILE A 157 15.25 -2.21 -7.26
CA ILE A 157 13.81 -2.02 -7.22
C ILE A 157 13.13 -3.37 -7.06
N GLN A 158 12.33 -3.49 -6.02
CA GLN A 158 11.50 -4.67 -5.75
C GLN A 158 10.04 -4.24 -5.68
N ARG A 159 9.25 -4.66 -6.69
CA ARG A 159 7.79 -4.50 -6.75
C ARG A 159 7.31 -3.04 -6.58
N LYS A 160 8.05 -2.06 -7.12
CA LYS A 160 7.65 -0.65 -7.12
C LYS A 160 7.15 -0.22 -8.50
N LYS A 161 6.26 0.79 -8.51
CA LYS A 161 5.70 1.39 -9.73
C LYS A 161 6.52 2.59 -10.17
N GLY A 162 6.81 2.71 -11.46
CA GLY A 162 7.57 3.84 -11.99
C GLY A 162 8.20 3.59 -13.35
N THR A 163 8.70 4.66 -13.98
CA THR A 163 9.33 4.60 -15.30
C THR A 163 10.84 4.37 -15.25
N TYR A 164 11.49 4.71 -14.13
CA TYR A 164 12.91 4.46 -13.82
C TYR A 164 13.96 4.91 -14.86
N GLU A 165 13.63 5.77 -15.83
CA GLU A 165 14.57 6.26 -16.86
C GLU A 165 15.85 6.87 -16.26
N LYS A 166 15.71 7.78 -15.29
CA LYS A 166 16.85 8.38 -14.59
C LYS A 166 17.71 7.37 -13.84
N LEU A 167 17.10 6.29 -13.34
CA LEU A 167 17.82 5.22 -12.66
C LEU A 167 18.69 4.48 -13.67
N PHE A 168 18.17 4.14 -14.86
CA PHE A 168 18.97 3.47 -15.89
C PHE A 168 20.13 4.33 -16.38
N GLU A 169 19.93 5.64 -16.55
CA GLU A 169 21.02 6.56 -16.88
C GLU A 169 22.11 6.59 -15.81
N GLN A 170 21.71 6.59 -14.54
CA GLN A 170 22.65 6.57 -13.42
C GLN A 170 23.43 5.25 -13.36
N ILE A 171 22.76 4.12 -13.49
CA ILE A 171 23.39 2.79 -13.52
C ILE A 171 24.40 2.69 -14.68
N LYS A 172 24.06 3.26 -15.84
CA LYS A 172 24.98 3.32 -17.00
C LYS A 172 26.19 4.21 -16.73
N LYS A 173 26.01 5.36 -16.08
CA LYS A 173 27.11 6.26 -15.66
C LYS A 173 28.01 5.61 -14.62
N ASP A 174 27.47 4.76 -13.76
CA ASP A 174 28.21 3.98 -12.77
C ASP A 174 29.01 2.82 -13.39
N GLY A 175 28.88 2.60 -14.71
CA GLY A 175 29.71 1.67 -15.49
C GLY A 175 29.15 0.25 -15.63
N TYR A 176 27.92 0.01 -15.17
CA TYR A 176 27.27 -1.28 -15.37
C TYR A 176 26.79 -1.42 -16.82
N SER A 177 26.86 -2.65 -17.35
CA SER A 177 26.46 -2.96 -18.73
C SER A 177 25.15 -3.75 -18.82
N ARG A 178 24.76 -4.45 -17.75
CA ARG A 178 23.62 -5.37 -17.77
C ARG A 178 22.73 -5.20 -16.54
N ILE A 179 21.43 -5.29 -16.79
CA ILE A 179 20.38 -5.33 -15.77
C ILE A 179 19.50 -6.54 -16.01
N ARG A 180 18.83 -7.00 -14.96
CA ARG A 180 17.69 -7.89 -15.04
C ARG A 180 16.44 -7.08 -14.74
N LEU A 181 15.53 -7.04 -15.70
CA LEU A 181 14.28 -6.30 -15.63
C LEU A 181 13.15 -7.31 -15.72
N ASN A 182 12.34 -7.42 -14.65
CA ASN A 182 11.21 -8.36 -14.59
C ASN A 182 11.59 -9.82 -14.95
N GLY A 183 12.82 -10.23 -14.61
CA GLY A 183 13.35 -11.57 -14.88
C GLY A 183 14.13 -11.70 -16.20
N GLU A 184 14.06 -10.71 -17.10
CA GLU A 184 14.80 -10.74 -18.37
C GLU A 184 16.10 -9.94 -18.27
N ILE A 185 17.22 -10.54 -18.69
CA ILE A 185 18.53 -9.85 -18.70
C ILE A 185 18.64 -9.01 -19.96
N LEU A 186 18.82 -7.71 -19.78
CA LEU A 186 18.96 -6.72 -20.85
C LEU A 186 20.32 -6.03 -20.76
N SER A 187 20.84 -5.63 -21.91
CA SER A 187 22.00 -4.73 -21.99
C SER A 187 21.55 -3.28 -21.85
N LEU A 188 22.27 -2.47 -21.08
CA LEU A 188 22.06 -1.02 -20.97
C LEU A 188 22.57 -0.24 -22.20
N ASP A 189 23.28 -0.93 -23.10
CA ASP A 189 23.71 -0.36 -24.38
C ASP A 189 22.63 -0.45 -25.46
N SER A 190 21.70 -1.40 -25.33
CA SER A 190 20.49 -1.47 -26.14
C SER A 190 19.40 -0.54 -25.60
N GLU A 191 18.47 -0.15 -26.47
CA GLU A 191 17.32 0.66 -26.08
C GLU A 191 16.43 -0.13 -25.10
N ILE A 192 16.24 0.44 -23.90
CA ILE A 192 15.41 -0.17 -22.86
C ILE A 192 13.95 0.19 -23.16
N PRO A 193 13.02 -0.78 -23.19
CA PRO A 193 11.62 -0.47 -23.44
C PRO A 193 11.07 0.47 -22.35
N PRO A 194 10.25 1.48 -22.72
CA PRO A 194 9.68 2.40 -21.76
C PRO A 194 8.80 1.65 -20.75
N LEU A 195 9.07 1.87 -19.48
CA LEU A 195 8.32 1.24 -18.40
C LEU A 195 7.02 1.99 -18.12
N ASP A 196 5.98 1.25 -17.78
CA ASP A 196 4.67 1.82 -17.47
C ASP A 196 4.63 2.31 -16.01
N ARG A 197 4.33 3.59 -15.81
CA ARG A 197 4.24 4.22 -14.49
C ARG A 197 3.25 3.53 -13.55
N GLN A 198 2.25 2.81 -14.05
CA GLN A 198 1.22 2.16 -13.24
C GLN A 198 1.51 0.68 -12.93
N LYS A 199 2.51 0.06 -13.58
CA LYS A 199 2.85 -1.36 -13.40
C LYS A 199 3.96 -1.55 -12.38
N TRP A 200 3.98 -2.74 -11.77
CA TRP A 200 5.06 -3.14 -10.87
C TRP A 200 6.25 -3.63 -11.67
N HIS A 201 7.43 -3.19 -11.26
CA HIS A 201 8.70 -3.58 -11.86
C HIS A 201 9.65 -4.11 -10.80
N ASN A 202 10.47 -5.08 -11.21
CA ASN A 202 11.65 -5.56 -10.49
C ASN A 202 12.89 -5.22 -11.33
N ILE A 203 13.88 -4.57 -10.72
CA ILE A 203 15.11 -4.15 -11.39
C ILE A 203 16.29 -4.57 -10.53
N GLU A 204 17.13 -5.44 -11.09
CA GLU A 204 18.38 -5.87 -10.50
C GLU A 204 19.57 -5.52 -11.41
N ILE A 205 20.68 -5.07 -10.85
CA ILE A 205 21.93 -4.94 -11.60
C ILE A 205 22.64 -6.29 -11.63
N VAL A 206 23.15 -6.68 -12.80
CA VAL A 206 24.05 -7.83 -12.91
C VAL A 206 25.47 -7.38 -12.55
N VAL A 207 25.96 -7.80 -11.39
CA VAL A 207 27.28 -7.38 -10.89
C VAL A 207 28.38 -8.28 -11.45
N ASP A 208 28.24 -9.59 -11.31
CA ASP A 208 29.23 -10.55 -11.82
C ASP A 208 28.60 -11.92 -12.08
N ARG A 209 29.30 -12.74 -12.87
CA ARG A 209 28.98 -14.15 -13.12
C ARG A 209 30.19 -15.00 -12.74
N ILE A 210 30.07 -15.74 -11.64
CA ILE A 210 31.19 -16.43 -10.99
C ILE A 210 30.85 -17.92 -10.82
N THR A 211 31.86 -18.79 -10.84
CA THR A 211 31.71 -20.18 -10.39
C THR A 211 32.11 -20.26 -8.92
N THR A 212 31.27 -20.85 -8.06
CA THR A 212 31.53 -20.93 -6.62
C THR A 212 32.57 -22.00 -6.28
N ASP A 213 33.83 -21.70 -6.59
CA ASP A 213 35.00 -22.48 -6.21
C ASP A 213 35.81 -21.75 -5.14
N LYS A 214 36.58 -22.48 -4.32
CA LYS A 214 37.35 -21.88 -3.22
C LYS A 214 38.40 -20.85 -3.69
N SER A 215 38.90 -20.98 -4.92
CA SER A 215 39.87 -20.05 -5.52
C SER A 215 39.25 -18.69 -5.85
N GLU A 216 37.96 -18.65 -6.17
CA GLU A 216 37.25 -17.44 -6.58
C GLU A 216 36.67 -16.65 -5.39
N ARG A 217 37.01 -17.02 -4.15
CA ARG A 217 36.46 -16.41 -2.93
C ARG A 217 36.68 -14.88 -2.89
N SER A 218 37.87 -14.41 -3.30
CA SER A 218 38.18 -12.97 -3.30
C SER A 218 37.27 -12.20 -4.27
N ARG A 219 37.06 -12.76 -5.47
CA ARG A 219 36.19 -12.18 -6.49
C ARG A 219 34.73 -12.17 -6.05
N LEU A 220 34.28 -13.26 -5.44
CA LEU A 220 32.93 -13.35 -4.88
C LEU A 220 32.71 -12.31 -3.77
N PHE A 221 33.71 -12.08 -2.92
CA PHE A 221 33.66 -11.05 -1.88
C PHE A 221 33.48 -9.64 -2.48
N GLU A 222 34.29 -9.29 -3.48
CA GLU A 222 34.19 -7.99 -4.18
C GLU A 222 32.85 -7.81 -4.88
N ALA A 223 32.33 -8.87 -5.53
CA ALA A 223 31.03 -8.83 -6.19
C ALA A 223 29.88 -8.65 -5.19
N ILE A 224 29.90 -9.37 -4.07
CA ILE A 224 28.89 -9.22 -3.01
C ILE A 224 28.98 -7.84 -2.37
N GLN A 225 30.20 -7.34 -2.09
CA GLN A 225 30.40 -6.00 -1.53
C GLN A 225 29.83 -4.91 -2.46
N THR A 226 30.07 -5.05 -3.76
CA THR A 226 29.55 -4.12 -4.79
C THR A 226 28.03 -4.19 -4.88
N ALA A 227 27.44 -5.39 -4.82
CA ALA A 227 26.00 -5.58 -4.84
C ALA A 227 25.33 -4.96 -3.60
N ILE A 228 25.83 -5.27 -2.40
CA ILE A 228 25.29 -4.74 -1.14
C ILE A 228 25.39 -3.20 -1.10
N LYS A 229 26.49 -2.63 -1.59
CA LYS A 229 26.69 -1.17 -1.63
C LYS A 229 25.66 -0.47 -2.54
N THR A 230 25.29 -1.09 -3.66
CA THR A 230 24.36 -0.51 -4.64
C THR A 230 22.89 -0.70 -4.25
N SER A 231 22.53 -1.86 -3.68
CA SER A 231 21.17 -2.16 -3.18
C SER A 231 20.87 -1.62 -1.77
N LYS A 232 21.88 -1.10 -1.07
CA LYS A 232 21.82 -0.66 0.33
C LYS A 232 21.58 -1.78 1.35
N GLY A 233 22.08 -2.98 1.08
CA GLY A 233 22.07 -4.05 2.08
C GLY A 233 21.87 -5.45 1.54
N ASP A 234 21.36 -5.60 0.32
CA ASP A 234 20.88 -6.90 -0.17
C ASP A 234 21.69 -7.39 -1.38
N VAL A 235 21.89 -8.69 -1.48
CA VAL A 235 22.45 -9.35 -2.66
C VAL A 235 21.57 -10.53 -3.00
N MET A 236 21.27 -10.67 -4.29
CA MET A 236 20.54 -11.82 -4.80
C MET A 236 21.51 -12.71 -5.58
N ILE A 237 21.46 -14.01 -5.29
CA ILE A 237 22.25 -15.01 -5.97
C ILE A 237 21.29 -15.89 -6.77
N GLU A 238 21.46 -15.89 -8.09
CA GLU A 238 20.68 -16.71 -9.00
C GLU A 238 21.53 -17.84 -9.57
N THR A 239 20.89 -18.99 -9.72
CA THR A 239 21.39 -20.16 -10.47
C THR A 239 20.28 -20.66 -11.38
N ASP A 240 20.61 -21.51 -12.35
CA ASP A 240 19.66 -22.06 -13.33
C ASP A 240 18.41 -22.73 -12.74
N LYS A 241 18.39 -23.02 -11.42
CA LYS A 241 17.28 -23.71 -10.73
C LYS A 241 16.72 -22.96 -9.52
N THR A 242 17.49 -22.06 -8.92
CA THR A 242 17.15 -21.46 -7.62
C THR A 242 17.69 -20.04 -7.51
N GLU A 243 16.88 -19.15 -6.94
CA GLU A 243 17.27 -17.81 -6.52
C GLU A 243 17.22 -17.70 -5.00
N LYS A 244 18.17 -16.97 -4.41
CA LYS A 244 18.23 -16.72 -2.96
C LYS A 244 18.73 -15.32 -2.65
N ILE A 245 18.06 -14.64 -1.72
CA ILE A 245 18.45 -13.31 -1.25
C ILE A 245 19.22 -13.42 0.07
N PHE A 246 20.32 -12.70 0.14
CA PHE A 246 21.11 -12.50 1.36
C PHE A 246 21.08 -11.01 1.71
N SER A 247 20.83 -10.69 2.98
CA SER A 247 20.84 -9.31 3.48
C SER A 247 21.93 -9.11 4.52
N GLN A 248 22.58 -7.96 4.45
CA GLN A 248 23.50 -7.48 5.47
C GLN A 248 22.76 -7.04 6.72
N ASN A 249 21.58 -6.44 6.61
CA ASN A 249 20.93 -5.75 7.73
C ASN A 249 19.88 -6.61 8.44
N ASN A 250 19.25 -7.54 7.72
CA ASN A 250 18.10 -8.29 8.20
C ASN A 250 18.27 -9.80 7.98
N ALA A 251 19.36 -10.39 8.46
CA ALA A 251 19.59 -11.83 8.31
C ALA A 251 20.02 -12.51 9.61
N CYS A 252 19.63 -13.77 9.80
CA CYS A 252 19.98 -14.56 10.97
C CYS A 252 21.44 -15.03 10.90
N PRO A 253 22.35 -14.58 11.78
CA PRO A 253 23.81 -14.83 11.66
C PRO A 253 24.25 -16.29 11.66
N TYR A 254 23.35 -17.22 12.03
CA TYR A 254 23.68 -18.63 12.18
C TYR A 254 23.11 -19.52 11.07
N CYS A 255 21.88 -19.24 10.62
CA CYS A 255 21.23 -20.07 9.61
C CYS A 255 21.15 -19.40 8.23
N GLY A 256 21.49 -18.11 8.12
CA GLY A 256 21.41 -17.38 6.86
C GLY A 256 19.99 -17.08 6.40
N LEU A 257 18.97 -17.22 7.28
CA LEU A 257 17.61 -16.79 6.98
C LEU A 257 17.58 -15.27 6.86
N THR A 258 17.24 -14.79 5.68
CA THR A 258 17.03 -13.37 5.41
C THR A 258 15.55 -13.03 5.51
N ILE A 259 15.23 -11.92 6.16
CA ILE A 259 13.95 -11.24 6.01
C ILE A 259 14.25 -9.93 5.28
N GLY A 260 13.41 -9.52 4.33
CA GLY A 260 13.64 -8.28 3.57
C GLY A 260 13.53 -7.03 4.45
N GLU A 261 13.31 -5.88 3.82
CA GLU A 261 12.98 -4.66 4.55
C GLU A 261 11.65 -4.83 5.31
N LEU A 262 11.58 -4.31 6.55
CA LEU A 262 10.36 -4.33 7.33
C LEU A 262 9.44 -3.20 6.85
N GLU A 263 8.49 -3.54 5.99
CA GLU A 263 7.48 -2.63 5.45
C GLU A 263 6.07 -2.93 6.02
N PRO A 264 5.18 -1.93 6.16
CA PRO A 264 3.81 -2.13 6.56
C PRO A 264 3.05 -3.05 5.61
#